data_AF-B1LVG8-F1
#
_entry.id   AF-B1LVG8-F1
#
_cell.length_a   1.000
_cell.length_b   1.000
_cell.length_c   1.000
_cell.angle_alpha   90.00
_cell.angle_beta   90.00
_cell.angle_gamma   90.00
#
_symmetry.space_group_name_H-M   'P 1'
#
loop_
_entity.id
_entity.type
_entity.pdbx_description
1 polymer ?
#
loop_
_entity_poly.entity_id
_entity_poly.type
_entity_poly.pdbx_seq_one_letter_code
_entity_poly.pdbx_strand_id
1 'polypeptide(L)'
;MATFHFDFVGPERTLYSGEVTAVQLPGTEGEMTVMPGHAPVLTSLRVGVIVITESQGSGKRIYVRGGFADIGPTAVTVLAERAAPIEELTHESLDRDIEAVEMQRDATEDLQKREELNGQIVQLQETKALLKL
;
A
#
# COMPACT_ATOMS: atom_id res chain seq x y z
N MET A 1 -9.70 9.11 22.44
CA MET A 1 -9.45 9.65 21.08
C MET A 1 -10.59 9.18 20.19
N ALA A 2 -11.00 9.98 19.20
CA ALA A 2 -11.98 9.52 18.23
C ALA A 2 -11.37 8.41 17.35
N THR A 3 -12.19 7.44 16.94
CA THR A 3 -11.80 6.36 16.03
C THR A 3 -12.67 6.37 14.79
N PHE A 4 -12.21 5.66 13.76
CA PHE A 4 -12.99 5.33 12.57
C PHE A 4 -12.73 3.89 12.17
N HIS A 5 -13.65 3.32 11.40
CA HIS A 5 -13.51 1.96 10.90
C HIS A 5 -12.53 1.93 9.73
N PHE A 6 -11.57 1.01 9.78
CA PHE A 6 -10.61 0.80 8.70
C PHE A 6 -10.60 -0.65 8.25
N ASP A 7 -10.83 -0.83 6.95
CA ASP A 7 -10.71 -2.12 6.28
C ASP A 7 -9.53 -2.09 5.32
N PHE A 8 -8.65 -3.07 5.43
CA PHE A 8 -7.61 -3.34 4.46
C PHE A 8 -7.81 -4.73 3.86
N VAL A 9 -8.22 -4.74 2.59
CA VAL A 9 -8.54 -5.93 1.82
C VAL A 9 -7.46 -6.17 0.77
N GLY A 10 -6.85 -7.35 0.81
CA GLY A 10 -6.02 -7.86 -0.28
C GLY A 10 -6.81 -8.79 -1.20
N PRO A 11 -6.22 -9.26 -2.32
CA PRO A 11 -6.93 -10.08 -3.30
C PRO A 11 -7.44 -11.40 -2.76
N GLU A 12 -6.68 -12.02 -1.84
CA GLU A 12 -6.96 -13.36 -1.31
C GLU A 12 -7.70 -13.33 0.04
N ARG A 13 -7.46 -12.29 0.84
CA ARG A 13 -8.00 -12.16 2.20
C ARG A 13 -8.01 -10.72 2.70
N THR A 14 -8.83 -10.47 3.70
CA THR A 14 -8.74 -9.27 4.53
C THR A 14 -7.45 -9.32 5.37
N LEU A 15 -6.63 -8.28 5.25
CA LEU A 15 -5.37 -8.11 5.98
C LEU A 15 -5.57 -7.39 7.30
N TYR A 16 -6.56 -6.48 7.34
CA TYR A 16 -6.94 -5.76 8.54
C TYR A 16 -8.42 -5.38 8.49
N SER A 17 -9.09 -5.42 9.64
CA SER A 17 -10.42 -4.83 9.84
C SER A 17 -10.55 -4.47 11.30
N GLY A 18 -10.90 -3.21 11.61
CA GLY A 18 -11.00 -2.75 12.99
C GLY A 18 -11.08 -1.23 13.17
N GLU A 19 -11.17 -0.80 14.42
CA GLU A 19 -11.22 0.60 14.82
C GLU A 19 -9.82 1.19 15.01
N VAL A 20 -9.56 2.30 14.33
CA VAL A 20 -8.24 2.95 14.30
C VAL A 20 -8.34 4.44 14.60
N THR A 21 -7.24 5.03 15.03
CA THR A 21 -7.12 6.47 15.31
C THR A 21 -6.46 7.23 14.16
N ALA A 22 -5.59 6.56 13.40
CA ALA A 22 -4.96 7.12 12.21
C ALA A 22 -4.49 6.01 11.27
N VAL A 23 -4.48 6.29 9.97
CA VAL A 23 -3.88 5.42 8.94
C VAL A 23 -3.03 6.27 8.01
N GLN A 24 -1.76 5.91 7.84
CA GLN A 24 -0.90 6.52 6.82
C GLN A 24 -0.90 5.68 5.55
N LEU A 25 -1.11 6.32 4.41
CA LEU A 25 -1.26 5.72 3.09
C LEU A 25 -0.24 6.31 2.10
N PRO A 26 0.43 5.47 1.28
CA PRO A 26 1.30 5.93 0.21
C PRO A 26 0.47 6.21 -1.06
N GLY A 27 -0.08 7.42 -1.18
CA GLY A 27 -0.80 7.87 -2.37
C GLY A 27 0.14 8.16 -3.55
N THR A 28 -0.41 8.14 -4.76
CA THR A 28 0.33 8.52 -5.98
C THR A 28 0.79 9.97 -5.97
N GLU A 29 0.03 10.87 -5.32
CA GLU A 29 0.38 12.29 -5.15
C GLU A 29 1.27 12.56 -3.92
N GLY A 30 1.54 11.55 -3.08
CA GLY A 30 2.34 11.71 -1.88
C GLY A 30 1.86 10.86 -0.70
N GLU A 31 2.49 11.06 0.46
CA GLU A 31 2.08 10.42 1.71
C GLU A 31 0.87 11.16 2.32
N MET A 32 -0.15 10.40 2.73
CA MET A 32 -1.36 10.95 3.34
C MET A 32 -1.64 10.26 4.67
N THR A 33 -2.00 11.03 5.70
CA THR A 33 -2.46 10.49 6.98
C THR A 33 -3.94 10.79 7.16
N VAL A 34 -4.75 9.73 7.22
CA VAL A 34 -6.19 9.79 7.41
C VAL A 34 -6.51 9.67 8.90
N MET A 35 -7.37 10.57 9.38
CA MET A 35 -7.83 10.68 10.76
C MET A 35 -9.36 10.75 10.80
N PRO A 36 -10.01 10.57 11.98
CA PRO A 36 -11.46 10.70 12.10
C PRO A 36 -11.97 12.03 11.53
N GLY A 37 -12.99 11.98 10.68
CA GLY A 37 -13.60 13.15 10.05
C GLY A 37 -12.84 13.70 8.83
N HIS A 38 -11.90 12.94 8.26
CA HIS A 38 -11.26 13.31 7.00
C HIS A 38 -12.29 13.47 5.86
N ALA A 39 -12.03 14.40 4.95
CA ALA A 39 -12.87 14.61 3.78
C ALA A 39 -12.89 13.35 2.89
N PRO A 40 -14.02 13.02 2.23
CA PRO A 40 -14.07 11.88 1.36
C PRO A 40 -13.14 12.02 0.15
N VAL A 41 -12.33 11.00 -0.11
CA VAL A 41 -11.32 10.98 -1.19
C VAL A 41 -11.17 9.57 -1.73
N LEU A 42 -11.19 9.42 -3.06
CA LEU A 42 -10.77 8.20 -3.74
C LEU A 42 -9.39 8.44 -4.37
N THR A 43 -8.40 7.64 -4.02
CA THR A 43 -7.03 7.79 -4.53
C THR A 43 -6.38 6.45 -4.84
N SER A 44 -5.45 6.44 -5.80
CA SER A 44 -4.61 5.29 -6.10
C SER A 44 -3.39 5.27 -5.18
N LEU A 45 -2.97 4.05 -4.84
CA LEU A 45 -1.81 3.82 -3.99
C LEU A 45 -0.60 3.45 -4.84
N ARG A 46 0.57 3.92 -4.42
CA ARG A 46 1.87 3.48 -4.98
C ARG A 46 2.48 2.38 -4.12
N VAL A 47 3.63 1.87 -4.54
CA VAL A 47 4.40 0.92 -3.73
C VAL A 47 4.87 1.62 -2.45
N GLY A 48 4.60 1.00 -1.30
CA GLY A 48 4.97 1.58 -0.01
C GLY A 48 4.48 0.79 1.19
N VAL A 49 4.44 1.47 2.34
CA VAL A 49 4.01 0.89 3.61
C VAL A 49 2.83 1.65 4.15
N ILE A 50 1.74 0.93 4.44
CA ILE A 50 0.61 1.45 5.19
C ILE A 50 0.90 1.29 6.68
N VAL A 51 0.72 2.37 7.43
CA VAL A 51 0.91 2.37 8.89
C VAL A 51 -0.45 2.58 9.56
N ILE A 52 -0.88 1.59 10.31
CA ILE A 52 -2.17 1.55 11.00
C ILE A 52 -1.95 1.87 12.47
N THR A 53 -2.60 2.89 13.00
CA THR A 53 -2.50 3.28 14.41
C THR A 53 -3.79 2.96 15.15
N GLU A 54 -3.75 1.95 16.03
CA GLU A 54 -4.89 1.54 16.85
C GLU A 54 -5.07 2.44 18.07
N SER A 55 -6.25 2.42 18.69
CA SER A 55 -6.52 3.20 19.92
C SER A 55 -5.81 2.64 21.15
N GLN A 56 -5.48 1.34 21.14
CA GLN A 56 -4.81 0.61 22.20
C GLN A 56 -3.85 -0.40 21.56
N GLY A 57 -2.57 -0.37 21.92
CA GLY A 57 -1.55 -1.30 21.41
C GLY A 57 -0.55 -0.67 20.43
N SER A 58 0.32 -1.51 19.88
CA SER A 58 1.27 -1.13 18.83
C SER A 58 0.57 -1.16 17.47
N GLY A 59 0.70 -0.09 16.70
CA GLY A 59 0.21 -0.04 15.33
C GLY A 59 0.78 -1.16 14.44
N LYS A 60 0.12 -1.44 13.32
CA LYS A 60 0.56 -2.43 12.33
C LYS A 60 1.17 -1.76 11.11
N ARG A 61 2.16 -2.41 10.50
CA ARG A 61 2.78 -1.94 9.26
C ARG A 61 2.63 -3.01 8.20
N ILE A 62 1.99 -2.65 7.10
CA ILE A 62 1.67 -3.59 6.03
C ILE A 62 2.21 -3.01 4.73
N TYR A 63 3.01 -3.79 4.02
CA TYR A 63 3.49 -3.43 2.71
C TYR A 63 2.38 -3.56 1.69
N VAL A 64 2.32 -2.61 0.77
CA VAL A 64 1.38 -2.58 -0.35
C VAL A 64 2.13 -2.33 -1.64
N ARG A 65 1.76 -3.07 -2.68
CA ARG A 65 2.22 -2.88 -4.04
C ARG A 65 1.04 -2.46 -4.90
N GLY A 66 0.68 -1.19 -4.78
CA GLY A 66 -0.44 -0.61 -5.53
C GLY A 66 -1.82 -1.00 -5.00
N GLY A 67 -2.83 -0.28 -5.48
CA GLY A 67 -4.22 -0.45 -5.07
C GLY A 67 -4.99 0.86 -5.07
N PHE A 68 -6.13 0.85 -4.38
CA PHE A 68 -7.01 2.01 -4.22
C PHE A 68 -7.37 2.21 -2.75
N ALA A 69 -7.44 3.45 -2.33
CA ALA A 69 -7.98 3.84 -1.03
C ALA A 69 -9.27 4.66 -1.25
N ASP A 70 -10.37 4.16 -0.69
CA ASP A 70 -11.64 4.84 -0.60
C ASP A 70 -11.80 5.37 0.83
N ILE A 71 -11.64 6.68 0.99
CA ILE A 71 -11.81 7.39 2.25
C ILE A 71 -13.24 7.91 2.26
N GLY A 72 -14.09 7.30 3.07
CA GLY A 72 -15.44 7.74 3.30
C GLY A 72 -15.57 8.65 4.53
N PRO A 73 -16.78 9.19 4.80
CA PRO A 73 -17.02 10.05 5.95
C PRO A 73 -16.81 9.38 7.32
N THR A 74 -17.05 8.06 7.38
CA THR A 74 -17.07 7.29 8.64
C THR A 74 -16.17 6.06 8.62
N ALA A 75 -15.74 5.63 7.43
CA ALA A 75 -14.95 4.43 7.24
C ALA A 75 -13.96 4.64 6.10
N VAL A 76 -12.84 3.92 6.16
CA VAL A 76 -11.82 3.93 5.12
C VAL A 76 -11.58 2.50 4.67
N THR A 77 -11.58 2.28 3.36
CA THR A 77 -11.35 0.96 2.77
C THR A 77 -10.17 1.04 1.82
N VAL A 78 -9.19 0.17 2.01
CA VAL A 78 -8.07 -0.01 1.08
C VAL A 78 -8.20 -1.35 0.39
N LEU A 79 -8.11 -1.32 -0.93
CA LEU A 79 -8.09 -2.47 -1.82
C LEU A 79 -6.68 -2.56 -2.42
N ALA A 80 -5.86 -3.50 -1.97
CA ALA A 80 -4.54 -3.72 -2.53
C ALA A 80 -4.55 -4.69 -3.70
N GLU A 81 -3.69 -4.41 -4.70
CA GLU A 81 -3.38 -5.39 -5.75
C GLU A 81 -2.47 -6.50 -5.23
N ARG A 82 -1.49 -6.15 -4.40
CA ARG A 82 -0.76 -7.08 -3.53
C ARG A 82 -0.43 -6.40 -2.22
N ALA A 83 -0.47 -7.15 -1.14
CA ALA A 83 -0.05 -6.66 0.16
C ALA A 83 0.38 -7.82 1.07
N ALA A 84 1.33 -7.52 1.95
CA ALA A 84 1.90 -8.48 2.89
C ALA A 84 2.28 -7.76 4.19
N PRO A 85 2.15 -8.41 5.36
CA PRO A 85 2.75 -7.90 6.60
C PRO A 85 4.25 -7.69 6.42
N ILE A 86 4.81 -6.63 7.03
CA ILE A 86 6.27 -6.37 6.93
C ILE A 86 7.08 -7.53 7.52
N GLU A 87 6.52 -8.25 8.49
CA GLU A 87 7.16 -9.38 9.14
C GLU A 87 7.24 -10.62 8.22
N GLU A 88 6.40 -10.69 7.19
CA GLU A 88 6.38 -11.78 6.19
C GLU A 88 7.15 -11.42 4.91
N LEU A 89 7.62 -10.17 4.79
CA LEU A 89 8.38 -9.70 3.64
C LEU A 89 9.79 -10.29 3.63
N THR A 90 10.15 -10.91 2.51
CA THR A 90 11.49 -11.48 2.28
C THR A 90 12.13 -10.85 1.05
N HIS A 91 13.46 -10.91 0.95
CA HIS A 91 14.16 -10.54 -0.29
C HIS A 91 13.61 -11.31 -1.50
N GLU A 92 13.33 -12.59 -1.34
CA GLU A 92 12.81 -13.43 -2.41
C GLU A 92 11.41 -13.00 -2.88
N SER A 93 10.51 -12.60 -1.96
CA SER A 93 9.20 -12.08 -2.35
C SER A 93 9.30 -10.76 -3.10
N LEU A 94 10.22 -9.87 -2.69
CA LEU A 94 10.47 -8.61 -3.37
C LEU A 94 11.13 -8.82 -4.74
N ASP A 95 12.04 -9.79 -4.85
CA ASP A 95 12.66 -10.16 -6.13
C ASP A 95 11.63 -10.71 -7.11
N ARG A 96 10.72 -11.57 -6.64
CA ARG A 96 9.57 -12.03 -7.43
C ARG A 96 8.65 -10.89 -7.88
N ASP A 97 8.46 -9.88 -7.03
CA ASP A 97 7.68 -8.69 -7.40
C ASP A 97 8.37 -7.87 -8.49
N ILE A 98 9.67 -7.64 -8.37
CA ILE A 98 10.50 -6.93 -9.38
C ILE A 98 10.44 -7.69 -10.70
N GLU A 99 10.78 -8.98 -10.71
CA GLU A 99 10.77 -9.82 -11.91
C GLU A 99 9.41 -9.79 -12.63
N ALA A 100 8.31 -9.83 -11.88
CA ALA A 100 6.98 -9.75 -12.46
C ALA A 100 6.71 -8.41 -13.18
N VAL A 101 7.20 -7.28 -12.64
CA VAL A 101 7.10 -5.97 -13.31
C VAL A 101 8.03 -5.91 -14.53
N GLU A 102 9.24 -6.44 -14.41
CA GLU A 102 10.21 -6.48 -15.50
C GLU A 102 9.69 -7.25 -16.72
N MET A 103 9.06 -8.41 -16.49
CA MET A 103 8.41 -9.18 -17.55
C MET A 103 7.30 -8.38 -18.25
N GLN A 104 6.50 -7.61 -17.50
CA GLN A 104 5.46 -6.76 -18.08
C GLN A 104 6.06 -5.61 -18.90
N ARG A 105 7.16 -5.03 -18.43
CA ARG A 105 7.91 -3.94 -19.07
C ARG A 105 8.54 -4.39 -20.39
N ASP A 106 9.06 -5.61 -20.41
CA ASP A 106 9.65 -6.20 -21.62
C ASP A 106 8.58 -6.60 -22.64
N ALA A 107 7.42 -7.09 -22.17
CA ALA A 107 6.32 -7.55 -23.00
C ALA A 107 5.47 -6.42 -23.64
N THR A 108 5.52 -5.19 -23.11
CA THR A 108 4.76 -4.06 -23.67
C THR A 108 5.58 -3.30 -24.71
N GLU A 109 5.00 -2.91 -25.84
CA GLU A 109 5.64 -2.05 -26.85
C GLU A 109 5.31 -0.56 -26.65
N ASP A 110 4.30 -0.27 -25.82
CA ASP A 110 3.87 1.08 -25.47
C ASP A 110 4.94 1.77 -24.59
N LEU A 111 5.50 2.86 -25.10
CA LEU A 111 6.56 3.63 -24.45
C LEU A 111 6.10 4.28 -23.13
N GLN A 112 4.86 4.79 -23.07
CA GLN A 112 4.35 5.42 -21.85
C GLN A 112 4.18 4.37 -20.76
N LYS A 113 3.62 3.23 -21.11
CA LYS A 113 3.47 2.10 -20.18
C LYS A 113 4.82 1.55 -19.71
N ARG A 114 5.83 1.48 -20.60
CA ARG A 114 7.20 1.08 -20.20
C ARG A 114 7.79 2.04 -19.16
N GLU A 115 7.57 3.34 -19.32
CA GLU A 115 8.08 4.36 -18.39
C GLU A 115 7.42 4.24 -17.01
N GLU A 116 6.10 4.06 -16.96
CA GLU A 116 5.38 3.81 -15.70
C GLU A 116 5.90 2.56 -14.98
N LEU A 117 6.09 1.46 -15.72
CA LEU A 117 6.62 0.21 -15.15
C LEU A 117 8.06 0.35 -14.68
N ASN A 118 8.90 1.12 -15.38
CA ASN A 118 10.24 1.45 -14.90
C ASN A 118 10.19 2.24 -13.58
N GLY A 119 9.26 3.19 -13.45
CA GLY A 119 9.02 3.91 -12.20
C GLY A 119 8.64 2.97 -11.05
N GLN A 120 7.78 1.99 -11.31
CA GLN A 120 7.41 0.97 -10.32
C GLN A 120 8.60 0.08 -9.91
N ILE A 121 9.45 -0.32 -10.86
CA ILE A 121 10.66 -1.12 -10.57
C ILE A 121 11.59 -0.35 -9.63
N VAL A 122 11.80 0.96 -9.87
CA VAL A 122 12.64 1.80 -9.00
C VAL A 122 12.06 1.85 -7.59
N GLN A 123 10.75 2.05 -7.42
CA GLN A 123 10.12 2.06 -6.09
C GLN A 123 10.25 0.73 -5.35
N LEU A 124 10.15 -0.40 -6.07
CA LEU A 124 10.37 -1.73 -5.48
C LEU A 124 11.81 -1.92 -5.01
N GLN A 125 12.79 -1.48 -5.81
CA GLN A 125 14.20 -1.54 -5.46
C GLN A 125 14.54 -0.64 -4.25
N GLU A 126 13.96 0.57 -4.20
CA GLU A 126 14.10 1.46 -3.05
C GLU A 126 13.50 0.85 -1.79
N THR A 127 12.30 0.26 -1.90
CA THR A 127 11.65 -0.43 -0.78
C THR A 127 12.51 -1.60 -0.27
N LYS A 128 13.09 -2.39 -1.19
CA LYS A 128 14.04 -3.45 -0.86
C LYS A 128 15.27 -2.91 -0.13
N ALA A 129 15.84 -1.79 -0.59
CA ALA A 129 17.01 -1.17 0.03
C ALA A 129 16.70 -0.59 1.43
N LEU A 130 15.51 0.00 1.62
CA LEU A 130 15.09 0.62 2.88
C LEU A 130 14.78 -0.42 3.97
N LEU A 131 14.28 -1.60 3.59
CA LEU A 131 13.82 -2.60 4.55
C LEU A 131 14.93 -3.37 5.26
N LYS A 132 16.21 -3.27 4.87
CA LYS A 132 17.38 -3.94 5.51
C LYS A 132 17.08 -5.36 6.01
N LEU A 133 16.37 -6.15 5.20
CA LEU A 133 16.05 -7.55 5.49
C LEU A 133 17.31 -8.43 5.39
#